data_AF-A0A1M3CH66-F1
#
_entry.id   AF-A0A1M3CH66-F1
#
_cell.length_a   1.000
_cell.length_b   1.000
_cell.length_c   1.000
_cell.angle_alpha   90.00
_cell.angle_beta   90.00
_cell.angle_gamma   90.00
#
_symmetry.space_group_name_H-M   'P 1'
#
loop_
_entity.id
_entity.type
_entity.pdbx_description
1 polymer ?
#
loop_
_entity_poly.entity_id
_entity_poly.type
_entity_poly.pdbx_seq_one_letter_code
_entity_poly.pdbx_strand_id
1 'polypeptide(L)'
;MTLEDLRNYATIGAALVALLVFIVNVRSQARNRRIENLARFNEVHQRLFARHGYLANNLDAIESGTMQRDPSNPLAETQFHLMLLEIERLAILANNKAVPRSTQIYMFGSYAPTIRRLMTRQESESMYWELARKYLDSVAANARDYEKLTKAERSQFWR
;
A
#
# COMPACT_ATOMS: atom_id res chain seq x y z
N MET A 1 -12.39 -5.43 59.45
CA MET A 1 -12.19 -4.73 58.17
C MET A 1 -12.42 -3.26 58.43
N THR A 2 -11.38 -2.44 58.33
CA THR A 2 -11.45 -1.01 58.64
C THR A 2 -11.89 -0.21 57.41
N LEU A 3 -12.31 1.04 57.60
CA LEU A 3 -12.70 1.95 56.51
C LEU A 3 -11.51 2.22 55.55
N GLU A 4 -10.28 2.21 56.07
CA GLU A 4 -9.05 2.36 55.29
C GLU A 4 -8.78 1.15 54.39
N ASP A 5 -9.00 -0.08 54.90
CA ASP A 5 -8.87 -1.29 54.10
C ASP A 5 -9.82 -1.26 52.89
N LEU A 6 -11.08 -0.90 53.13
CA LEU A 6 -12.09 -0.75 52.07
C LEU A 6 -11.69 0.29 51.00
N ARG A 7 -11.17 1.43 51.43
CA ARG A 7 -10.68 2.49 50.52
C ARG A 7 -9.47 2.03 49.70
N ASN A 8 -8.55 1.29 50.31
CA ASN A 8 -7.40 0.73 49.60
C ASN A 8 -7.82 -0.32 48.58
N TYR A 9 -8.72 -1.24 48.93
CA TYR A 9 -9.28 -2.21 47.97
C TYR A 9 -10.02 -1.52 46.82
N ALA A 10 -10.82 -0.50 47.10
CA ALA A 10 -11.51 0.28 46.07
C ALA A 10 -10.52 1.00 45.13
N THR A 11 -9.42 1.55 45.68
CA THR A 11 -8.39 2.23 44.89
C THR A 11 -7.61 1.25 44.00
N ILE A 12 -7.24 0.09 44.54
CA ILE A 12 -6.57 -0.97 43.76
C ILE A 12 -7.51 -1.49 42.67
N GLY A 13 -8.78 -1.72 42.99
CA GLY A 13 -9.80 -2.12 42.02
C GLY A 13 -9.97 -1.10 40.88
N ALA A 14 -10.07 0.18 41.23
CA ALA A 14 -10.15 1.26 40.25
C ALA A 14 -8.90 1.34 39.35
N ALA A 15 -7.70 1.16 39.92
CA ALA A 15 -6.46 1.14 39.15
C ALA A 15 -6.38 -0.03 38.16
N LEU A 16 -6.83 -1.22 38.56
CA LEU A 16 -6.89 -2.39 37.68
C LEU A 16 -7.90 -2.20 36.55
N VAL A 17 -9.09 -1.65 36.85
CA VAL A 17 -10.09 -1.32 35.82
C VAL A 17 -9.53 -0.28 34.85
N ALA A 18 -8.89 0.78 35.34
CA ALA A 18 -8.27 1.79 34.49
C ALA A 18 -7.19 1.21 33.57
N LEU A 19 -6.35 0.30 34.08
CA LEU A 19 -5.35 -0.39 33.29
C LEU A 19 -5.98 -1.26 32.19
N LEU A 20 -7.03 -2.01 32.51
CA LEU A 20 -7.76 -2.83 31.54
C LEU A 20 -8.38 -1.97 30.44
N VAL A 21 -9.05 -0.88 30.81
CA VAL A 21 -9.64 0.07 29.85
C VAL A 21 -8.55 0.67 28.96
N PHE A 22 -7.42 1.07 29.53
CA PHE A 22 -6.29 1.58 28.77
C PHE A 22 -5.76 0.56 27.74
N ILE A 23 -5.55 -0.70 28.15
CA ILE A 23 -5.09 -1.77 27.26
C ILE A 23 -6.07 -2.02 26.12
N VAL A 24 -7.37 -2.09 26.42
CA VAL A 24 -8.43 -2.27 25.41
C VAL A 24 -8.47 -1.10 24.45
N ASN A 25 -8.36 0.14 24.96
CA ASN A 25 -8.36 1.35 24.14
C ASN A 25 -7.13 1.41 23.22
N VAL A 26 -5.93 1.11 23.73
CA VAL A 26 -4.71 1.07 22.92
C VAL A 26 -4.82 0.02 21.81
N ARG A 27 -5.32 -1.18 22.13
CA ARG A 27 -5.56 -2.23 21.11
C ARG A 27 -6.59 -1.80 20.07
N SER A 28 -7.68 -1.19 20.50
CA SER A 28 -8.73 -0.67 19.62
C SER A 28 -8.19 0.41 18.68
N GLN A 29 -7.45 1.40 19.21
CA GLN A 29 -6.83 2.45 18.42
C GLN A 29 -5.79 1.91 17.44
N ALA A 30 -4.96 0.96 17.86
CA ALA A 30 -3.98 0.34 16.97
C ALA A 30 -4.67 -0.40 15.81
N ARG A 31 -5.76 -1.12 16.09
CA ARG A 31 -6.57 -1.79 15.06
C ARG A 31 -7.23 -0.79 14.11
N ASN A 32 -7.82 0.28 14.64
CA ASN A 32 -8.49 1.31 13.84
C ASN A 32 -7.51 2.03 12.91
N ARG A 33 -6.32 2.40 13.40
CA ARG A 33 -5.25 2.98 12.56
C ARG A 33 -4.84 2.04 11.44
N ARG A 34 -4.75 0.73 11.70
CA ARG A 34 -4.44 -0.26 10.66
C ARG A 34 -5.54 -0.33 9.60
N ILE A 35 -6.82 -0.37 10.01
CA ILE A 35 -7.96 -0.38 9.07
C ILE A 35 -7.98 0.90 8.24
N GLU A 36 -7.76 2.05 8.85
CA GLU A 36 -7.72 3.34 8.16
C GLU A 36 -6.57 3.38 7.14
N ASN A 37 -5.37 2.91 7.51
CA ASN A 37 -4.24 2.83 6.60
C ASN A 37 -4.49 1.86 5.43
N LEU A 38 -5.16 0.73 5.67
CA LEU A 38 -5.60 -0.20 4.63
C LEU A 38 -6.61 0.46 3.68
N ALA A 39 -7.60 1.17 4.23
CA ALA A 39 -8.61 1.87 3.46
C ALA A 39 -7.98 2.95 2.57
N ARG A 40 -7.06 3.76 3.13
CA ARG A 40 -6.30 4.77 2.38
C ARG A 40 -5.45 4.15 1.28
N PHE A 41 -4.81 3.02 1.54
CA PHE A 41 -4.05 2.31 0.50
C PHE A 41 -4.97 1.85 -0.63
N ASN A 42 -6.10 1.24 -0.30
CA ASN A 42 -7.06 0.77 -1.28
C ASN A 42 -7.66 1.93 -2.09
N GLU A 43 -7.96 3.06 -1.46
CA GLU A 43 -8.44 4.27 -2.14
C GLU A 43 -7.42 4.81 -3.15
N VAL A 44 -6.14 4.85 -2.78
CA VAL A 44 -5.06 5.24 -3.68
C VAL A 44 -4.93 4.24 -4.84
N HIS A 45 -4.99 2.94 -4.54
CA HIS A 45 -4.95 1.91 -5.57
C HIS A 45 -6.13 2.05 -6.55
N GLN A 46 -7.35 2.24 -6.05
CA GLN A 46 -8.52 2.47 -6.91
C GLN A 46 -8.38 3.72 -7.78
N ARG A 47 -7.76 4.80 -7.27
CA ARG A 47 -7.53 6.01 -8.05
C ARG A 47 -6.55 5.80 -9.21
N LEU A 48 -5.59 4.87 -9.10
CA LEU A 48 -4.74 4.48 -10.23
C LEU A 48 -5.53 3.90 -11.40
N PHE A 49 -6.63 3.21 -11.10
CA PHE A 49 -7.54 2.60 -12.08
C PHE A 49 -8.83 3.40 -12.27
N ALA A 50 -8.86 4.67 -11.87
CA ALA A 50 -10.03 5.52 -12.04
C ALA A 50 -10.34 5.72 -13.53
N ARG A 51 -11.61 5.95 -13.83
CA ARG A 51 -12.07 6.27 -15.19
C ARG A 51 -11.29 7.48 -15.71
N HIS A 52 -10.68 7.35 -16.89
CA HIS A 52 -9.78 8.35 -17.52
C HIS A 52 -8.36 8.45 -16.94
N GLY A 53 -7.98 7.60 -15.98
CA GLY A 53 -6.59 7.49 -15.51
C GLY A 53 -5.67 6.81 -16.53
N TYR A 54 -4.36 7.01 -16.39
CA TYR A 54 -3.38 6.47 -17.34
C TYR A 54 -3.48 4.94 -17.47
N LEU A 55 -3.58 4.21 -16.35
CA LEU A 55 -3.69 2.74 -16.40
C LEU A 55 -5.02 2.29 -16.97
N ALA A 56 -6.13 2.94 -16.62
CA ALA A 56 -7.45 2.59 -17.13
C ALA A 56 -7.54 2.78 -18.66
N ASN A 57 -6.94 3.84 -19.20
CA ASN A 57 -6.93 4.12 -20.64
C ASN A 57 -6.01 3.18 -21.42
N ASN A 58 -5.07 2.50 -20.75
CA ASN A 58 -4.04 1.69 -21.38
C ASN A 58 -4.05 0.23 -20.89
N LEU A 59 -5.13 -0.21 -20.24
CA LEU A 59 -5.19 -1.51 -19.58
C LEU A 59 -4.95 -2.65 -20.58
N ASP A 60 -5.67 -2.63 -21.70
CA ASP A 60 -5.54 -3.62 -22.77
C ASP A 60 -4.11 -3.69 -23.33
N ALA A 61 -3.47 -2.53 -23.51
CA ALA A 61 -2.10 -2.43 -24.01
C ALA A 61 -1.06 -2.92 -22.98
N ILE A 62 -1.35 -2.79 -21.69
CA ILE A 62 -0.50 -3.31 -20.62
C ILE A 62 -0.62 -4.83 -20.55
N GLU A 63 -1.84 -5.37 -20.63
CA GLU A 63 -2.09 -6.82 -20.60
C GLU A 63 -1.53 -7.54 -21.84
N SER A 64 -1.63 -6.93 -23.02
CA SER A 64 -1.03 -7.44 -24.25
C SER A 64 0.49 -7.24 -24.32
N GLY A 65 1.07 -6.45 -23.40
CA GLY A 65 2.48 -6.10 -23.39
C GLY A 65 2.91 -5.13 -24.51
N THR A 66 1.97 -4.55 -25.24
CA THR A 66 2.24 -3.61 -26.35
C THR A 66 2.27 -2.15 -25.92
N MET A 67 2.18 -1.87 -24.62
CA MET A 67 2.13 -0.51 -24.09
C MET A 67 3.38 0.30 -24.45
N GLN A 68 3.16 1.46 -25.08
CA GLN A 68 4.19 2.45 -25.37
C GLN A 68 3.71 3.82 -24.92
N ARG A 69 4.62 4.59 -24.33
CA ARG A 69 4.36 5.97 -23.92
C ARG A 69 4.66 6.88 -25.11
N ASP A 70 3.72 7.76 -25.42
CA ASP A 70 3.87 8.79 -26.44
C ASP A 70 4.06 10.17 -25.78
N PRO A 71 5.30 10.68 -25.72
CA PRO A 71 5.59 11.98 -25.11
C PRO A 71 5.00 13.17 -25.88
N SER A 72 4.56 12.97 -27.12
CA SER A 72 3.97 14.03 -27.93
C SER A 72 2.52 14.35 -27.56
N ASN A 73 1.86 13.48 -26.79
CA ASN A 73 0.51 13.67 -26.29
C ASN A 73 0.52 14.27 -24.87
N PRO A 74 0.26 15.59 -24.71
CA PRO A 74 0.41 16.26 -23.41
C PRO A 74 -0.58 15.76 -22.35
N LEU A 75 -1.76 15.30 -22.78
CA LEU A 75 -2.77 14.76 -21.89
C LEU A 75 -2.32 13.42 -21.30
N ALA A 76 -1.83 12.51 -22.16
CA ALA A 76 -1.33 11.21 -21.72
C ALA A 76 -0.09 11.36 -20.82
N GLU A 77 0.79 12.32 -21.11
CA GLU A 77 1.93 12.66 -20.27
C GLU A 77 1.52 13.16 -18.89
N THR A 78 0.55 14.07 -18.83
CA THR A 78 0.00 14.56 -17.56
C THR A 78 -0.59 13.42 -16.74
N GLN A 79 -1.37 12.54 -17.39
CA GLN A 79 -1.95 11.36 -16.73
C GLN A 79 -0.86 10.40 -16.22
N PHE A 80 0.24 10.24 -16.96
CA PHE A 80 1.37 9.41 -16.54
C PHE A 80 2.05 9.96 -15.29
N HIS A 81 2.31 11.27 -15.23
CA HIS A 81 2.90 11.90 -14.04
C HIS A 81 1.96 11.86 -12.84
N LEU A 82 0.66 12.09 -13.04
CA LEU A 82 -0.33 11.92 -11.97
C LEU A 82 -0.36 10.47 -11.45
N MET A 83 -0.24 9.48 -12.33
CA MET A 83 -0.12 8.09 -11.93
C MET A 83 1.16 7.85 -11.11
N LEU A 84 2.31 8.41 -11.49
CA LEU A 84 3.53 8.30 -10.70
C LEU A 84 3.38 8.90 -9.30
N LEU A 85 2.72 10.06 -9.18
CA LEU A 85 2.41 10.68 -7.87
C LEU A 85 1.55 9.76 -6.98
N GLU A 86 0.53 9.12 -7.56
CA GLU A 86 -0.30 8.17 -6.82
C GLU A 86 0.49 6.92 -6.41
N ILE A 87 1.44 6.46 -7.23
CA ILE A 87 2.37 5.38 -6.88
C ILE A 87 3.29 5.81 -5.73
N GLU A 88 3.74 7.07 -5.66
CA GLU A 88 4.48 7.57 -4.49
C GLU A 88 3.64 7.54 -3.23
N ARG A 89 2.37 7.94 -3.34
CA ARG A 89 1.42 7.87 -2.21
C ARG A 89 1.23 6.42 -1.75
N LEU A 90 1.17 5.44 -2.68
CA LEU A 90 1.19 4.02 -2.34
C LEU A 90 2.49 3.61 -1.64
N ALA A 91 3.64 4.06 -2.14
CA ALA A 91 4.94 3.72 -1.58
C ALA A 91 5.06 4.18 -0.12
N ILE A 92 4.59 5.38 0.19
CA ILE A 92 4.56 5.93 1.56
C ILE A 92 3.67 5.06 2.46
N LEU A 93 2.48 4.69 2.00
CA LEU A 93 1.56 3.84 2.78
C LEU A 93 2.11 2.42 2.95
N ALA A 94 2.73 1.85 1.93
CA ALA A 94 3.39 0.56 1.98
C ALA A 94 4.56 0.54 2.98
N ASN A 95 5.39 1.58 3.00
CA ASN A 95 6.51 1.71 3.94
C ASN A 95 6.04 1.80 5.40
N ASN A 96 4.87 2.38 5.64
CA ASN A 96 4.23 2.41 6.95
C ASN A 96 3.54 1.09 7.35
N LYS A 97 3.83 -0.01 6.65
CA LYS A 97 3.28 -1.35 6.87
C LYS A 97 1.75 -1.37 6.87
N ALA A 98 1.11 -0.47 6.10
CA ALA A 98 -0.33 -0.45 5.95
C ALA A 98 -0.87 -1.79 5.44
N VAL A 99 -0.20 -2.34 4.42
CA VAL A 99 -0.62 -3.53 3.68
C VAL A 99 0.50 -4.58 3.68
N PRO A 100 0.20 -5.88 3.90
CA PRO A 100 1.17 -6.96 3.74
C PRO A 100 1.80 -6.99 2.34
N ARG A 101 3.06 -7.44 2.25
CA ARG A 101 3.79 -7.44 0.98
C ARG A 101 3.13 -8.29 -0.10
N SER A 102 2.58 -9.45 0.27
CA SER A 102 1.85 -10.35 -0.63
C SER A 102 0.65 -9.67 -1.31
N THR A 103 -0.13 -8.91 -0.54
CA THR A 103 -1.26 -8.15 -1.06
C THR A 103 -0.81 -7.07 -2.05
N GLN A 104 0.30 -6.38 -1.77
CA GLN A 104 0.86 -5.39 -2.70
C GLN A 104 1.26 -6.03 -4.04
N ILE A 105 1.89 -7.21 -3.99
CA ILE A 105 2.30 -7.97 -5.19
C ILE A 105 1.08 -8.40 -5.99
N TYR A 106 0.04 -8.91 -5.35
CA TYR A 106 -1.18 -9.32 -6.06
C TYR A 106 -1.91 -8.15 -6.70
N MET A 107 -2.01 -7.02 -5.99
CA MET A 107 -2.75 -5.86 -6.48
C MET A 107 -2.00 -5.08 -7.57
N PHE A 108 -0.67 -5.12 -7.59
CA PHE A 108 0.13 -4.23 -8.44
C PHE A 108 1.33 -4.88 -9.16
N GLY A 109 1.61 -6.15 -8.87
CA GLY A 109 2.79 -6.88 -9.35
C GLY A 109 2.90 -6.98 -10.87
N SER A 110 1.79 -7.25 -11.55
CA SER A 110 1.76 -7.36 -13.02
C SER A 110 2.04 -6.03 -13.73
N TYR A 111 1.64 -4.91 -13.12
CA TYR A 111 1.77 -3.58 -13.72
C TYR A 111 3.15 -2.96 -13.48
N ALA A 112 3.77 -3.22 -12.33
CA ALA A 112 5.00 -2.56 -11.91
C ALA A 112 6.16 -2.66 -12.93
N PRO A 113 6.46 -3.83 -13.53
CA PRO A 113 7.51 -3.93 -14.55
C PRO A 113 7.23 -3.09 -15.81
N THR A 114 5.97 -3.04 -16.24
CA THR A 114 5.58 -2.28 -17.43
C THR A 114 5.70 -0.78 -17.17
N ILE A 115 5.16 -0.29 -16.05
CA ILE A 115 5.28 1.12 -15.66
C ILE A 115 6.76 1.51 -15.55
N ARG A 116 7.60 0.64 -14.98
CA ARG A 116 9.03 0.89 -14.83
C ARG A 116 9.75 1.07 -16.17
N ARG A 117 9.34 0.33 -17.21
CA ARG A 117 9.87 0.46 -18.58
C ARG A 117 9.44 1.75 -19.28
N LEU A 118 8.28 2.31 -18.91
CA LEU A 118 7.75 3.56 -19.48
C LEU A 118 8.38 4.82 -18.88
N MET A 119 9.08 4.70 -17.74
CA MET A 119 9.83 5.82 -17.16
C MET A 119 11.04 6.14 -18.03
N THR A 120 11.23 7.42 -18.33
CA THR A 120 12.43 7.90 -19.01
C THR A 120 13.66 7.76 -18.12
N ARG A 121 14.85 7.90 -18.72
CA ARG A 121 16.12 7.93 -17.96
C ARG A 121 16.15 9.09 -16.96
N GLN A 122 15.73 10.28 -17.38
CA GLN A 122 15.69 11.47 -16.53
C GLN A 122 14.76 11.27 -15.32
N GLU A 123 13.57 10.71 -15.54
CA GLU A 123 12.64 10.41 -14.43
C GLU A 123 13.20 9.31 -13.51
N SER A 124 13.90 8.33 -14.07
CA SER A 124 14.52 7.24 -13.30
C SER A 124 15.67 7.71 -12.40
N GLU A 125 16.41 8.72 -12.85
CA GLU A 125 17.55 9.31 -12.13
C GLU A 125 17.13 10.49 -11.22
N SER A 126 15.90 10.99 -11.38
CA SER A 126 15.38 12.11 -10.59
C SER A 126 15.08 11.72 -9.14
N MET A 127 15.44 12.62 -8.22
CA MET A 127 15.04 12.53 -6.81
C MET A 127 13.51 12.59 -6.66
N TYR A 128 12.83 13.32 -7.55
CA TYR A 128 11.38 13.53 -7.47
C TYR A 128 10.58 12.23 -7.59
N TRP A 129 11.10 11.22 -8.29
CA TRP A 129 10.40 9.95 -8.48
C TRP A 129 11.07 8.78 -7.77
N GLU A 130 12.01 9.07 -6.86
CA GLU A 130 12.83 8.04 -6.22
C GLU A 130 11.97 7.05 -5.43
N LEU A 131 10.93 7.54 -4.74
CA LEU A 131 10.03 6.71 -3.95
C LEU A 131 9.17 5.80 -4.83
N ALA A 132 8.54 6.36 -5.87
CA ALA A 132 7.77 5.57 -6.84
C ALA A 132 8.65 4.51 -7.50
N ARG A 133 9.85 4.90 -7.96
CA ARG A 133 10.81 4.00 -8.59
C ARG A 133 11.21 2.84 -7.67
N LYS A 134 11.64 3.13 -6.45
CA LYS A 134 12.03 2.09 -5.47
C LYS A 134 10.88 1.15 -5.17
N TYR A 135 9.67 1.68 -5.03
CA TYR A 135 8.48 0.87 -4.82
C TYR A 135 8.19 -0.04 -6.02
N LEU A 136 8.20 0.49 -7.24
CA LEU A 136 8.02 -0.26 -8.48
C LEU A 136 9.07 -1.36 -8.65
N ASP A 137 10.36 -1.02 -8.49
CA ASP A 137 11.48 -1.97 -8.58
C ASP A 137 11.30 -3.11 -7.57
N SER A 138 10.95 -2.78 -6.34
CA SER A 138 10.72 -3.76 -5.30
C SER A 138 9.50 -4.63 -5.63
N VAL A 139 8.38 -4.06 -6.04
CA VAL A 139 7.15 -4.82 -6.35
C VAL A 139 7.39 -5.73 -7.56
N ALA A 140 8.07 -5.24 -8.60
CA ALA A 140 8.44 -6.01 -9.79
C ALA A 140 9.40 -7.17 -9.47
N ALA A 141 10.39 -6.96 -8.60
CA ALA A 141 11.27 -8.05 -8.14
C ALA A 141 10.46 -9.15 -7.42
N ASN A 142 9.61 -8.75 -6.47
CA ASN A 142 8.81 -9.70 -5.73
C ASN A 142 7.72 -10.38 -6.59
N ALA A 143 7.18 -9.70 -7.60
CA ALA A 143 6.24 -10.29 -8.56
C ALA A 143 6.90 -11.41 -9.37
N ARG A 144 8.13 -11.19 -9.86
CA ARG A 144 8.92 -12.23 -10.54
C ARG A 144 9.19 -13.44 -9.65
N ASP A 145 9.44 -13.21 -8.36
CA ASP A 145 9.63 -14.32 -7.42
C ASP A 145 8.30 -15.03 -7.10
N TYR A 146 7.21 -14.28 -7.02
CA TYR A 146 5.86 -14.82 -6.82
C TYR A 146 5.37 -15.65 -8.02
N GLU A 147 5.73 -15.28 -9.25
CA GLU A 147 5.41 -16.04 -10.47
C GLU A 147 6.06 -17.42 -10.50
N LYS A 148 7.26 -17.57 -9.92
CA LYS A 148 7.97 -18.86 -9.81
C LYS A 148 7.29 -19.83 -8.85
N LEU A 149 6.44 -19.33 -7.95
CA LEU A 149 5.76 -20.16 -6.96
C LEU A 149 4.65 -20.99 -7.60
N THR A 150 4.50 -22.22 -7.11
CA THR A 150 3.37 -23.09 -7.43
C THR A 150 2.06 -22.50 -6.91
N LYS A 151 0.93 -22.96 -7.46
CA LYS A 151 -0.40 -22.54 -7.00
C LYS A 151 -0.63 -22.84 -5.51
N ALA A 152 -0.08 -23.96 -5.01
CA ALA A 152 -0.18 -24.35 -3.60
C ALA A 152 0.57 -23.37 -2.70
N GLU A 153 1.80 -23.00 -3.05
CA GLU A 153 2.60 -22.02 -2.30
C GLU A 153 1.95 -20.63 -2.34
N ARG A 154 1.43 -20.21 -3.50
CA ARG A 154 0.70 -18.94 -3.64
C ARG A 154 -0.55 -18.88 -2.75
N SER A 155 -1.23 -20.00 -2.53
CA SER A 155 -2.43 -20.07 -1.69
C SER A 155 -2.16 -19.84 -0.20
N GLN A 156 -0.93 -20.09 0.26
CA GLN A 156 -0.54 -19.86 1.65
C GLN A 156 -0.43 -18.36 1.99
N PHE A 157 -0.28 -17.49 1.00
CA PHE A 157 -0.22 -16.04 1.21
C PHE A 157 -1.60 -15.39 1.43
N TRP A 158 -2.69 -16.14 1.19
CA TRP A 158 -4.08 -15.68 1.30
C TRP A 158 -4.84 -16.28 2.50
N ARG A 159 -4.19 -17.19 3.25
CA ARG A 159 -4.72 -17.79 4.49
C ARG A 159 -4.25 -17.00 5.69
#